data_AF-A0AB34R2S4-F1
#
_entry.id   AF-A0AB34R2S4-F1
#
_cell.length_a   1.000
_cell.length_b   1.000
_cell.length_c   1.000
_cell.angle_alpha   90.00
_cell.angle_beta   90.00
_cell.angle_gamma   90.00
#
_symmetry.space_group_name_H-M   'P 1'
#
loop_
_entity.id
_entity.type
_entity.pdbx_description
1 polymer ?
#
loop_
_entity_poly.entity_id
_entity_poly.type
_entity_poly.pdbx_seq_one_letter_code
_entity_poly.pdbx_strand_id
1 'polypeptide(L)'
;MKSLLLLGIVFASFFLCACQKELLYSCDPEIDKIVRNNISEVQVMDRTQWLNIEKQDLQRGYYVAFSSEQKHTFWKEKLAEVLELDWSEQERAHLLILVDFLEKNPQMFSPDKNQKADDTFDLFMYRWQDDAKEKLGWNKKMLYAIAATGNKMLNKAGDIASASDSDHPLVKSRSESGSGSGWKNCSCSTKQDFCDLTGEFQQRCREDAGCKLDFIDCGWFRTQACDGNCRHLWA
;
A
#
# COMPACT_ATOMS: atom_id res chain seq x y z
N MET A 1 -19.13 51.60 8.10
CA MET A 1 -19.24 50.68 6.94
C MET A 1 -17.95 49.90 6.64
N LYS A 2 -16.76 50.52 6.59
CA LYS A 2 -15.49 49.80 6.37
C LYS A 2 -15.17 48.72 7.42
N SER A 3 -15.49 48.96 8.69
CA SER A 3 -15.30 47.98 9.79
C SER A 3 -16.28 46.79 9.75
N LEU A 4 -17.50 46.98 9.24
CA LEU A 4 -18.48 45.89 9.03
C LEU A 4 -18.13 45.01 7.81
N LEU A 5 -17.56 45.60 6.77
CA LEU A 5 -17.03 44.89 5.59
C LEU A 5 -15.80 44.02 5.94
N LEU A 6 -14.93 44.50 6.82
CA LEU A 6 -13.76 43.73 7.30
C LEU A 6 -14.18 42.53 8.16
N LEU A 7 -15.19 42.67 9.03
CA LEU A 7 -15.72 41.55 9.81
C LEU A 7 -16.37 40.46 8.95
N GLY A 8 -17.08 40.86 7.88
CA GLY A 8 -17.70 39.92 6.93
C GLY A 8 -16.68 39.11 6.12
N ILE A 9 -15.55 39.73 5.73
CA ILE A 9 -14.48 39.05 4.98
C ILE A 9 -13.71 38.06 5.87
N VAL A 10 -13.50 38.40 7.16
CA VAL A 10 -12.86 37.49 8.13
C VAL A 10 -13.75 36.29 8.45
N PHE A 11 -15.08 36.48 8.57
CA PHE A 11 -16.00 35.36 8.75
C PHE A 11 -16.10 34.46 7.49
N ALA A 12 -16.08 35.04 6.28
CA ALA A 12 -16.11 34.26 5.03
C ALA A 12 -14.83 33.43 4.80
N SER A 13 -13.68 33.89 5.31
CA SER A 13 -12.41 33.14 5.22
C SER A 13 -12.31 32.00 6.25
N PHE A 14 -13.02 32.08 7.38
CA PHE A 14 -13.16 30.96 8.32
C PHE A 14 -14.03 29.81 7.78
N PHE A 15 -15.06 30.11 6.97
CA PHE A 15 -15.94 29.09 6.41
C PHE A 15 -15.37 28.35 5.19
N LEU A 16 -14.38 28.91 4.48
CA LEU A 16 -13.75 28.25 3.33
C LEU A 16 -12.69 27.20 3.72
N CYS A 17 -12.26 27.16 4.99
CA CYS A 17 -11.27 26.19 5.47
C CYS A 17 -11.93 24.90 6.04
N ALA A 18 -13.25 24.91 6.25
CA ALA A 18 -13.98 23.83 6.94
C ALA A 18 -14.34 22.62 6.05
N CYS A 19 -13.84 22.54 4.81
CA CYS A 19 -14.20 21.48 3.87
C CYS A 19 -12.98 20.88 3.15
N GLN A 20 -11.85 20.76 3.83
CA GLN A 20 -10.84 19.78 3.43
C GLN A 20 -11.18 18.46 4.13
N LYS A 21 -11.61 17.47 3.35
CA LYS A 21 -11.72 16.09 3.84
C LYS A 21 -10.32 15.69 4.33
N GLU A 22 -10.16 15.50 5.64
CA GLU A 22 -8.86 15.16 6.21
C GLU A 22 -8.34 13.87 5.57
N LEU A 23 -7.16 13.93 4.96
CA LEU A 23 -6.50 12.78 4.35
C LEU A 23 -6.22 11.74 5.45
N LEU A 24 -6.73 10.52 5.30
CA LEU A 24 -6.53 9.42 6.25
C LEU A 24 -5.24 8.67 5.94
N TYR A 25 -4.30 8.61 6.89
CA TYR A 25 -3.02 7.93 6.73
C TYR A 25 -3.00 6.53 7.35
N SER A 26 -3.83 6.29 8.35
CA SER A 26 -4.04 4.96 8.90
C SER A 26 -5.46 4.80 9.39
N CYS A 27 -5.93 3.57 9.36
CA CYS A 27 -7.11 3.20 10.12
C CYS A 27 -6.82 3.32 11.63
N ASP A 28 -5.67 2.86 12.13
CA ASP A 28 -5.36 3.06 13.56
C ASP A 28 -5.23 4.56 13.91
N PRO A 29 -6.06 5.13 14.82
CA PRO A 29 -6.02 6.55 15.15
C PRO A 29 -4.72 7.01 15.80
N GLU A 30 -4.03 6.13 16.53
CA GLU A 30 -2.74 6.46 17.14
C GLU A 30 -1.67 6.58 16.06
N ILE A 31 -1.65 5.63 15.11
CA ILE A 31 -0.74 5.69 13.96
C ILE A 31 -1.06 6.92 13.10
N ASP A 32 -2.33 7.16 12.77
CA ASP A 32 -2.76 8.31 11.97
C ASP A 32 -2.31 9.63 12.61
N LYS A 33 -2.46 9.75 13.94
CA LYS A 33 -1.98 10.90 14.70
C LYS A 33 -0.45 11.03 14.66
N ILE A 34 0.30 9.93 14.80
CA ILE A 34 1.76 9.96 14.70
C ILE A 34 2.18 10.43 13.30
N VAL A 35 1.57 9.91 12.23
CA VAL A 35 1.90 10.32 10.86
C VAL A 35 1.62 11.82 10.66
N ARG A 36 0.46 12.31 11.11
CA ARG A 36 0.12 13.75 11.03
C ARG A 36 1.13 14.62 11.75
N ASN A 37 1.53 14.23 12.96
CA ASN A 37 2.48 15.01 13.77
C ASN A 37 3.89 15.06 13.15
N ASN A 38 4.25 14.09 12.30
CA ASN A 38 5.56 13.99 11.66
C ASN A 38 5.51 14.24 10.14
N ILE A 39 4.43 14.84 9.62
CA ILE A 39 4.20 14.92 8.17
C ILE A 39 5.35 15.62 7.44
N SER A 40 5.97 16.65 8.04
CA SER A 40 7.11 17.35 7.43
C SER A 40 8.33 16.45 7.26
N GLU A 41 8.56 15.52 8.18
CA GLU A 41 9.65 14.53 8.09
C GLU A 41 9.32 13.47 7.05
N VAL A 42 8.06 13.03 7.01
CA VAL A 42 7.57 12.02 6.06
C VAL A 42 7.62 12.52 4.61
N GLN A 43 7.35 13.81 4.35
CA GLN A 43 7.37 14.40 3.00
C GLN A 43 8.77 14.50 2.38
N VAL A 44 9.83 14.30 3.16
CA VAL A 44 11.22 14.30 2.67
C VAL A 44 11.91 12.95 2.88
N MET A 45 11.16 11.95 3.34
CA MET A 45 11.67 10.62 3.62
C MET A 45 11.96 9.85 2.34
N ASP A 46 13.11 9.18 2.31
CA ASP A 46 13.48 8.22 1.26
C ASP A 46 13.18 6.76 1.66
N ARG A 47 13.34 5.82 0.72
CA ARG A 47 13.10 4.39 0.98
C ARG A 47 14.05 3.82 2.04
N THR A 48 15.29 4.28 2.10
CA THR A 48 16.29 3.77 3.07
C THR A 48 15.86 4.11 4.49
N GLN A 49 15.42 5.35 4.73
CA GLN A 49 14.86 5.78 6.00
C GLN A 49 13.57 5.02 6.32
N TRP A 50 12.69 4.83 5.33
CA TRP A 50 11.45 4.08 5.48
C TRP A 50 11.67 2.60 5.87
N LEU A 51 12.72 1.96 5.35
CA LEU A 51 13.09 0.59 5.70
C LEU A 51 13.59 0.44 7.15
N ASN A 52 14.04 1.53 7.78
CA ASN A 52 14.52 1.53 9.17
C ASN A 52 13.39 1.75 10.20
N ILE A 53 12.13 1.86 9.77
CA ILE A 53 10.98 1.98 10.67
C ILE A 53 10.66 0.62 11.29
N GLU A 54 10.81 0.52 12.61
CA GLU A 54 10.62 -0.74 13.36
C GLU A 54 9.19 -1.27 13.31
N LYS A 55 8.19 -0.38 13.37
CA LYS A 55 6.77 -0.75 13.42
C LYS A 55 6.16 -0.79 12.03
N GLN A 56 5.75 -1.97 11.58
CA GLN A 56 5.14 -2.15 10.25
C GLN A 56 3.91 -1.26 10.04
N ASP A 57 3.00 -1.15 11.01
CA ASP A 57 1.81 -0.28 10.87
C ASP A 57 2.18 1.20 10.72
N LEU A 58 3.24 1.66 11.38
CA LEU A 58 3.77 3.01 11.22
C LEU A 58 4.42 3.20 9.85
N GLN A 59 5.21 2.22 9.43
CA GLN A 59 5.83 2.17 8.11
C GLN A 59 4.77 2.27 7.00
N ARG A 60 3.67 1.52 7.13
CA ARG A 60 2.52 1.62 6.21
C ARG A 60 1.91 3.02 6.21
N GLY A 61 1.64 3.59 7.39
CA GLY A 61 1.09 4.94 7.50
C GLY A 61 1.98 6.01 6.86
N TYR A 62 3.29 5.91 7.03
CA TYR A 62 4.24 6.84 6.40
C TYR A 62 4.24 6.72 4.88
N TYR A 63 4.17 5.49 4.35
CA TYR A 63 4.02 5.29 2.91
C TYR A 63 2.74 5.93 2.35
N VAL A 64 1.61 5.79 3.05
CA VAL A 64 0.33 6.40 2.61
C VAL A 64 0.49 7.93 2.49
N ALA A 65 1.21 8.53 3.43
CA ALA A 65 1.50 9.96 3.47
C ALA A 65 2.49 10.46 2.41
N PHE A 66 3.24 9.59 1.73
CA PHE A 66 4.13 10.00 0.66
C PHE A 66 3.37 10.69 -0.48
N SER A 67 4.02 11.70 -1.08
CA SER A 67 3.59 12.30 -2.33
C SER A 67 3.62 11.28 -3.49
N SER A 68 2.92 11.58 -4.59
CA SER A 68 2.93 10.72 -5.78
C SER A 68 4.35 10.50 -6.33
N GLU A 69 5.19 11.54 -6.28
CA GLU A 69 6.59 11.47 -6.72
C GLU A 69 7.43 10.59 -5.78
N GLN A 70 7.27 10.75 -4.46
CA GLN A 70 7.93 9.89 -3.49
C GLN A 70 7.53 8.42 -3.69
N LYS A 71 6.24 8.12 -3.92
CA LYS A 71 5.78 6.74 -4.19
C LYS A 71 6.37 6.18 -5.47
N HIS A 72 6.44 6.97 -6.54
CA HIS A 72 7.06 6.56 -7.80
C HIS A 72 8.55 6.23 -7.60
N THR A 73 9.31 7.14 -6.97
CA THR A 73 10.73 6.93 -6.66
C THR A 73 10.95 5.72 -5.75
N PHE A 74 10.13 5.55 -4.72
CA PHE A 74 10.16 4.43 -3.80
C PHE A 74 10.07 3.08 -4.52
N TRP A 75 9.11 2.95 -5.46
CA TRP A 75 8.94 1.71 -6.21
C TRP A 75 10.01 1.49 -7.28
N LYS A 76 10.52 2.56 -7.88
CA LYS A 76 11.69 2.49 -8.77
C LYS A 76 12.91 1.94 -8.04
N GLU A 77 13.21 2.46 -6.85
CA GLU A 77 14.31 1.99 -6.00
C GLU A 77 14.11 0.53 -5.58
N LYS A 78 12.89 0.17 -5.16
CA LYS A 78 12.53 -1.21 -4.82
C LYS A 78 12.74 -2.16 -6.00
N LEU A 79 12.29 -1.82 -7.21
CA LEU A 79 12.45 -2.69 -8.39
C LEU A 79 13.90 -2.74 -8.88
N ALA A 80 14.67 -1.67 -8.75
CA ALA A 80 16.10 -1.68 -9.01
C ALA A 80 16.81 -2.69 -8.09
N GLU A 81 16.53 -2.66 -6.79
CA GLU A 81 17.03 -3.64 -5.81
C GLU A 81 16.59 -5.06 -6.15
N VAL A 82 15.34 -5.28 -6.55
CA VAL A 82 14.85 -6.60 -6.99
C VAL A 82 15.66 -7.10 -8.19
N LEU A 83 15.95 -6.25 -9.17
CA LEU A 83 16.71 -6.60 -10.38
C LEU A 83 18.17 -6.99 -10.12
N GLU A 84 18.72 -6.72 -8.94
CA GLU A 84 20.08 -7.13 -8.54
C GLU A 84 20.18 -8.62 -8.16
N LEU A 85 19.04 -9.31 -7.97
CA LEU A 85 19.02 -10.76 -7.73
C LEU A 85 19.39 -11.54 -9.00
N ASP A 86 19.72 -12.83 -8.84
CA ASP A 86 20.19 -13.76 -9.87
C ASP A 86 19.05 -14.29 -10.78
N TRP A 87 18.35 -13.36 -11.43
CA TRP A 87 17.29 -13.68 -12.39
C TRP A 87 17.84 -14.36 -13.64
N SER A 88 17.07 -15.31 -14.17
CA SER A 88 17.28 -15.76 -15.54
C SER A 88 17.01 -14.62 -16.52
N GLU A 89 17.49 -14.75 -17.76
CA GLU A 89 17.23 -13.74 -18.81
C GLU A 89 15.74 -13.48 -19.02
N GLN A 90 14.92 -14.55 -18.98
CA GLN A 90 13.47 -14.48 -19.15
C GLN A 90 12.78 -13.75 -17.98
N GLU A 91 13.16 -14.09 -16.73
CA GLU A 91 12.64 -13.41 -15.54
C GLU A 91 13.04 -11.94 -15.50
N ARG A 92 14.30 -11.64 -15.86
CA ARG A 92 14.80 -10.27 -15.92
C ARG A 92 14.05 -9.46 -16.98
N ALA A 93 13.82 -10.03 -18.16
CA ALA A 93 13.02 -9.38 -19.21
C ALA A 93 11.59 -9.10 -18.72
N HIS A 94 10.99 -10.03 -17.99
CA HIS A 94 9.66 -9.87 -17.43
C HIS A 94 9.57 -8.80 -16.33
N LEU A 95 10.59 -8.68 -15.47
CA LEU A 95 10.71 -7.58 -14.49
C LEU A 95 10.88 -6.23 -15.17
N LEU A 96 11.65 -6.15 -16.25
CA LEU A 96 11.84 -4.90 -17.00
C LEU A 96 10.55 -4.38 -17.64
N ILE A 97 9.60 -5.26 -17.97
CA ILE A 97 8.25 -4.84 -18.41
C ILE A 97 7.53 -4.09 -17.29
N LEU A 98 7.64 -4.57 -16.05
CA LEU A 98 7.05 -3.90 -14.87
C LEU A 98 7.69 -2.54 -14.61
N VAL A 99 9.04 -2.47 -14.69
CA VAL A 99 9.79 -1.21 -14.54
C VAL A 99 9.39 -0.20 -15.61
N ASP A 100 9.40 -0.59 -16.88
CA ASP A 100 9.01 0.27 -18.00
C ASP A 100 7.57 0.78 -17.86
N PHE A 101 6.66 -0.08 -17.38
CA PHE A 101 5.29 0.32 -17.10
C PHE A 101 5.21 1.41 -16.02
N LEU A 102 5.90 1.27 -14.90
CA LEU A 102 5.88 2.28 -13.83
C LEU A 102 6.45 3.62 -14.31
N GLU A 103 7.59 3.61 -15.02
CA GLU A 103 8.22 4.82 -15.55
C GLU A 103 7.31 5.58 -16.54
N LYS A 104 6.54 4.84 -17.34
CA LYS A 104 5.60 5.43 -18.31
C LYS A 104 4.27 5.85 -17.68
N ASN A 105 3.96 5.39 -16.47
CA ASN A 105 2.67 5.61 -15.84
C ASN A 105 2.75 6.18 -14.42
N PRO A 106 3.55 7.23 -14.14
CA PRO A 106 3.69 7.78 -12.79
C PRO A 106 2.36 8.30 -12.20
N GLN A 107 1.39 8.65 -13.07
CA GLN A 107 0.05 9.08 -12.66
C GLN A 107 -0.73 8.04 -11.86
N MET A 108 -0.34 6.75 -11.87
CA MET A 108 -1.02 5.72 -11.08
C MET A 108 -0.91 5.92 -9.56
N PHE A 109 0.09 6.69 -9.13
CA PHE A 109 0.30 7.08 -7.73
C PHE A 109 -0.43 8.37 -7.37
N SER A 110 -1.05 9.05 -8.33
CA SER A 110 -1.80 10.27 -8.09
C SER A 110 -3.09 9.99 -7.33
N PRO A 111 -3.43 10.78 -6.29
CA PRO A 111 -4.74 10.69 -5.64
C PRO A 111 -5.89 11.09 -6.59
N ASP A 112 -5.59 11.90 -7.63
CA ASP A 112 -6.57 12.41 -8.59
C ASP A 112 -6.60 11.60 -9.90
N LYS A 113 -6.07 10.37 -9.89
CA LYS A 113 -6.10 9.51 -11.08
C LYS A 113 -7.54 9.21 -11.51
N ASN A 114 -7.76 9.21 -12.81
CA ASN A 114 -9.08 8.92 -13.37
C ASN A 114 -9.30 7.42 -13.55
N GLN A 115 -10.56 7.02 -13.74
CA GLN A 115 -10.95 5.63 -13.93
C GLN A 115 -10.18 4.92 -15.05
N LYS A 116 -9.86 5.62 -16.14
CA LYS A 116 -9.11 5.04 -17.27
C LYS A 116 -7.68 4.67 -16.85
N ALA A 117 -7.03 5.47 -16.03
CA ALA A 117 -5.71 5.16 -15.49
C ALA A 117 -5.78 3.92 -14.58
N ASP A 118 -6.82 3.82 -13.74
CA ASP A 118 -7.06 2.64 -12.91
C ASP A 118 -7.32 1.38 -13.73
N ASP A 119 -8.19 1.44 -14.74
CA ASP A 119 -8.48 0.28 -15.60
C ASP A 119 -7.24 -0.19 -16.38
N THR A 120 -6.42 0.77 -16.83
CA THR A 120 -5.15 0.48 -17.53
C THR A 120 -4.19 -0.24 -16.59
N PHE A 121 -4.09 0.23 -15.35
CA PHE A 121 -3.25 -0.37 -14.32
C PHE A 121 -3.73 -1.77 -13.93
N ASP A 122 -5.02 -1.92 -13.62
CA ASP A 122 -5.61 -3.20 -13.22
C ASP A 122 -5.46 -4.25 -14.35
N LEU A 123 -5.68 -3.88 -15.61
CA LEU A 123 -5.48 -4.77 -16.76
C LEU A 123 -4.01 -5.15 -16.97
N PHE A 124 -3.09 -4.19 -16.83
CA PHE A 124 -1.66 -4.47 -16.94
C PHE A 124 -1.21 -5.44 -15.86
N MET A 125 -1.53 -5.17 -14.59
CA MET A 125 -1.13 -6.03 -13.48
C MET A 125 -1.76 -7.42 -13.56
N TYR A 126 -3.00 -7.54 -14.06
CA TYR A 126 -3.63 -8.82 -14.37
C TYR A 126 -2.81 -9.63 -15.40
N ARG A 127 -2.43 -9.02 -16.53
CA ARG A 127 -1.66 -9.72 -17.57
C ARG A 127 -0.25 -10.05 -17.13
N TRP A 128 0.41 -9.11 -16.46
CA TRP A 128 1.77 -9.28 -15.97
C TRP A 128 1.84 -10.43 -14.96
N GLN A 129 0.93 -10.49 -13.98
CA GLN A 129 0.92 -11.58 -13.00
C GLN A 129 0.55 -12.93 -13.63
N ASP A 130 -0.31 -12.95 -14.65
CA ASP A 130 -0.73 -14.17 -15.33
C ASP A 130 0.44 -14.76 -16.13
N ASP A 131 1.13 -13.90 -16.89
CA ASP A 131 2.36 -14.27 -17.60
C ASP A 131 3.45 -14.79 -16.64
N ALA A 132 3.63 -14.14 -15.49
CA ALA A 132 4.58 -14.58 -14.47
C ALA A 132 4.28 -16.00 -13.95
N LYS A 133 3.01 -16.29 -13.68
CA LYS A 133 2.56 -17.60 -13.18
C LYS A 133 2.73 -18.67 -14.24
N GLU A 134 2.19 -18.43 -15.44
CA GLU A 134 2.11 -19.45 -16.50
C GLU A 134 3.47 -19.73 -17.15
N LYS A 135 4.31 -18.69 -17.34
CA LYS A 135 5.57 -18.83 -18.08
C LYS A 135 6.79 -18.98 -17.18
N LEU A 136 6.78 -18.36 -16.01
CA LEU A 136 7.93 -18.34 -15.10
C LEU A 136 7.71 -19.17 -13.83
N GLY A 137 6.49 -19.69 -13.61
CA GLY A 137 6.17 -20.49 -12.43
C GLY A 137 6.14 -19.68 -11.12
N TRP A 138 5.99 -18.36 -11.20
CA TRP A 138 6.02 -17.50 -10.02
C TRP A 138 4.78 -17.72 -9.15
N ASN A 139 4.99 -17.93 -7.85
CA ASN A 139 3.91 -18.08 -6.88
C ASN A 139 3.45 -16.72 -6.32
N LYS A 140 2.37 -16.74 -5.54
CA LYS A 140 1.80 -15.51 -4.96
C LYS A 140 2.76 -14.81 -4.00
N LYS A 141 3.52 -15.56 -3.19
CA LYS A 141 4.55 -15.01 -2.28
C LYS A 141 5.59 -14.20 -3.04
N MET A 142 6.06 -14.72 -4.16
CA MET A 142 7.04 -14.06 -5.02
C MET A 142 6.47 -12.78 -5.65
N LEU A 143 5.25 -12.85 -6.20
CA LEU A 143 4.55 -11.67 -6.72
C LEU A 143 4.35 -10.58 -5.66
N TYR A 144 3.99 -10.99 -4.44
CA TYR A 144 3.84 -10.09 -3.29
C TYR A 144 5.15 -9.38 -2.95
N ALA A 145 6.25 -10.16 -2.83
CA ALA A 145 7.58 -9.65 -2.49
C ALA A 145 8.14 -8.65 -3.52
N ILE A 146 7.73 -8.78 -4.79
CA ILE A 146 8.14 -7.89 -5.88
C ILE A 146 7.32 -6.60 -5.89
N ALA A 147 5.99 -6.70 -5.84
CA ALA A 147 5.11 -5.59 -6.22
C ALA A 147 3.95 -5.30 -5.26
N ALA A 148 3.90 -5.89 -4.07
CA ALA A 148 2.84 -5.60 -3.07
C ALA A 148 3.36 -5.19 -1.69
N THR A 149 4.67 -5.35 -1.44
CA THR A 149 5.35 -4.83 -0.24
C THR A 149 6.56 -3.97 -0.62
N GLY A 150 6.80 -2.92 0.16
CA GLY A 150 7.97 -2.07 0.03
C GLY A 150 9.25 -2.66 0.65
N ASN A 151 9.10 -3.69 1.49
CA ASN A 151 10.20 -4.36 2.18
C ASN A 151 11.20 -4.97 1.19
N LYS A 152 12.46 -5.08 1.61
CA LYS A 152 13.52 -5.67 0.79
C LYS A 152 13.22 -7.14 0.49
N MET A 153 13.32 -7.53 -0.78
CA MET A 153 13.22 -8.93 -1.19
C MET A 153 14.61 -9.55 -1.07
N LEU A 154 14.73 -10.61 -0.29
CA LEU A 154 16.01 -11.22 0.05
C LEU A 154 16.48 -12.23 -0.98
N ASN A 155 15.53 -12.89 -1.66
CA ASN A 155 15.83 -13.95 -2.61
C ASN A 155 14.65 -14.20 -3.57
N LYS A 156 14.88 -15.07 -4.57
CA LYS A 156 13.89 -15.47 -5.58
C LYS A 156 12.76 -16.37 -5.05
N ALA A 157 12.82 -16.82 -3.79
CA ALA A 157 11.71 -17.53 -3.14
C ALA A 157 10.64 -16.59 -2.58
N GLY A 158 10.85 -15.26 -2.68
CA GLY A 158 9.92 -14.26 -2.18
C GLY A 158 10.06 -14.01 -0.68
N ASP A 159 11.19 -14.38 -0.06
CA ASP A 159 11.46 -13.98 1.32
C ASP A 159 11.73 -12.48 1.38
N ILE A 160 11.22 -11.83 2.42
CA ILE A 160 11.32 -10.39 2.62
C ILE A 160 12.01 -10.10 3.95
N ALA A 161 12.82 -9.04 3.98
CA ALA A 161 13.43 -8.56 5.21
C ALA A 161 12.31 -8.10 6.16
N SER A 162 12.20 -8.73 7.32
CA SER A 162 11.27 -8.27 8.35
C SER A 162 11.70 -6.90 8.83
N ALA A 163 10.80 -5.91 8.76
CA ALA A 163 10.74 -4.94 9.85
C ALA A 163 10.41 -5.76 11.11
N SER A 164 11.14 -5.57 12.20
CA SER A 164 11.02 -6.32 13.46
C SER A 164 9.60 -6.80 13.79
N ASP A 165 9.49 -8.12 13.96
CA ASP A 165 8.35 -8.97 14.35
C ASP A 165 7.15 -9.15 13.40
N SER A 166 7.10 -10.37 12.82
CA SER A 166 5.93 -11.11 12.28
C SER A 166 5.38 -10.73 10.90
N ASP A 167 6.18 -10.91 9.83
CA ASP A 167 5.69 -10.86 8.43
C ASP A 167 5.05 -12.18 7.96
N HIS A 168 4.21 -12.74 8.81
CA HIS A 168 3.06 -13.50 8.37
C HIS A 168 1.84 -12.94 9.08
N PRO A 169 0.65 -12.89 8.46
CA PRO A 169 -0.59 -13.12 9.19
C PRO A 169 -0.61 -14.58 9.70
N LEU A 170 0.43 -15.01 10.43
CA LEU A 170 0.36 -16.17 11.29
C LEU A 170 -0.40 -15.72 12.52
N VAL A 171 -1.68 -16.08 12.52
CA VAL A 171 -2.43 -16.41 13.72
C VAL A 171 -2.38 -15.31 14.79
N LYS A 172 -3.29 -14.35 14.67
CA LYS A 172 -4.07 -14.03 15.86
C LYS A 172 -5.24 -15.00 15.91
N SER A 173 -5.22 -15.89 16.89
CA SER A 173 -6.34 -16.77 17.23
C SER A 173 -7.63 -15.95 17.39
N ARG A 174 -8.81 -16.58 17.30
CA ARG A 174 -10.11 -15.90 17.54
C ARG A 174 -10.17 -15.13 18.88
N SER A 175 -9.29 -15.44 19.83
CA SER A 175 -9.08 -14.72 21.09
C SER A 175 -8.18 -13.49 20.99
N GLU A 176 -7.24 -13.43 20.03
CA GLU A 176 -6.34 -12.30 19.80
C GLU A 176 -6.88 -11.31 18.76
N SER A 177 -7.95 -11.67 18.04
CA SER A 177 -8.87 -10.69 17.44
C SER A 177 -9.68 -9.91 18.49
N GLY A 178 -9.50 -10.23 19.79
CA GLY A 178 -10.00 -9.47 20.92
C GLY A 178 -8.85 -8.81 21.70
N SER A 179 -8.96 -7.50 21.91
CA SER A 179 -8.16 -6.64 22.79
C SER A 179 -6.70 -6.39 22.40
N GLY A 180 -6.46 -5.20 21.84
CA GLY A 180 -5.12 -4.65 21.62
C GLY A 180 -5.11 -3.21 21.11
N SER A 181 -6.12 -2.75 20.36
CA SER A 181 -6.39 -1.32 20.07
C SER A 181 -7.70 -1.11 19.30
N GLY A 182 -8.78 -1.85 19.59
CA GLY A 182 -10.14 -1.42 19.22
C GLY A 182 -10.47 -1.07 17.76
N TRP A 183 -9.65 -1.39 16.76
CA TRP A 183 -9.94 -1.15 15.34
C TRP A 183 -9.90 -2.44 14.52
N LYS A 184 -10.93 -2.63 13.68
CA LYS A 184 -11.05 -3.72 12.71
C LYS A 184 -10.10 -3.41 11.53
N ASN A 185 -8.90 -3.99 11.54
CA ASN A 185 -7.83 -3.61 10.62
C ASN A 185 -8.06 -4.12 9.19
N CYS A 186 -8.69 -3.29 8.38
CA CYS A 186 -8.83 -3.46 6.93
C CYS A 186 -7.44 -3.58 6.29
N SER A 187 -7.07 -4.81 5.97
CA SER A 187 -5.68 -5.18 5.67
C SER A 187 -5.50 -5.78 4.28
N CYS A 188 -6.58 -6.04 3.55
CA CYS A 188 -6.53 -6.61 2.21
C CYS A 188 -7.47 -5.88 1.24
N SER A 189 -7.23 -6.11 -0.06
CA SER A 189 -8.08 -5.66 -1.15
C SER A 189 -8.82 -6.84 -1.78
N THR A 190 -10.12 -6.71 -2.00
CA THR A 190 -10.90 -7.71 -2.74
C THR A 190 -10.56 -7.71 -4.24
N LYS A 191 -10.02 -6.59 -4.77
CA LYS A 191 -9.49 -6.51 -6.13
C LYS A 191 -8.25 -7.39 -6.34
N GLN A 192 -7.36 -7.43 -5.36
CA GLN A 192 -6.13 -8.21 -5.41
C GLN A 192 -5.85 -8.89 -4.06
N ASP A 193 -6.02 -10.21 -4.05
CA ASP A 193 -5.98 -11.01 -2.83
C ASP A 193 -4.58 -11.57 -2.52
N PHE A 194 -3.93 -10.97 -1.53
CA PHE A 194 -2.66 -11.40 -0.94
C PHE A 194 -2.79 -12.06 0.45
N CYS A 195 -3.99 -12.48 0.86
CA CYS A 195 -4.21 -13.02 2.21
C CYS A 195 -3.56 -14.39 2.46
N ASP A 196 -3.43 -15.21 1.42
CA ASP A 196 -2.83 -16.53 1.51
C ASP A 196 -1.73 -16.66 0.47
N LEU A 197 -0.50 -16.32 0.88
CA LEU A 197 0.68 -16.27 0.02
C LEU A 197 1.23 -17.67 -0.29
N THR A 198 1.08 -18.62 0.64
CA THR A 198 1.57 -20.00 0.50
C THR A 198 0.48 -20.97 0.05
N GLY A 199 -0.79 -20.62 0.23
CA GLY A 199 -1.94 -21.50 -0.02
C GLY A 199 -2.24 -22.43 1.16
N GLU A 200 -1.49 -22.35 2.25
CA GLU A 200 -1.59 -23.25 3.40
C GLU A 200 -2.68 -22.83 4.39
N PHE A 201 -3.04 -21.54 4.40
CA PHE A 201 -3.95 -20.98 5.41
C PHE A 201 -5.42 -21.05 5.00
N GLN A 202 -5.71 -21.34 3.73
CA GLN A 202 -7.07 -21.33 3.19
C GLN A 202 -7.80 -20.03 3.53
N GLN A 203 -7.12 -18.91 3.30
CA GLN A 203 -7.65 -17.57 3.54
C GLN A 203 -7.88 -16.85 2.24
N ARG A 204 -8.88 -15.96 2.24
CA ARG A 204 -9.11 -15.04 1.13
C ARG A 204 -9.60 -13.70 1.65
N CYS A 205 -9.40 -12.64 0.88
CA CYS A 205 -9.90 -11.32 1.26
C CYS A 205 -11.45 -11.33 1.27
N ARG A 206 -12.04 -10.86 2.37
CA ARG A 206 -13.49 -10.66 2.53
C ARG A 206 -13.75 -9.19 2.75
N GLU A 207 -14.66 -8.63 1.96
CA GLU A 207 -15.18 -7.29 2.20
C GLU A 207 -15.70 -7.17 3.63
N ASP A 208 -15.42 -6.04 4.27
CA ASP A 208 -15.91 -5.71 5.60
C ASP A 208 -16.49 -4.29 5.59
N ALA A 209 -17.76 -4.16 5.93
CA ALA A 209 -18.45 -2.87 5.96
C ALA A 209 -17.84 -1.87 6.96
N GLY A 210 -16.98 -2.32 7.89
CA GLY A 210 -16.18 -1.46 8.75
C GLY A 210 -15.01 -0.77 8.04
N CYS A 211 -14.70 -1.15 6.80
CA CYS A 211 -13.58 -0.60 6.04
C CYS A 211 -13.93 0.69 5.33
N LYS A 212 -13.02 1.65 5.45
CA LYS A 212 -13.11 2.92 4.75
C LYS A 212 -12.51 2.76 3.35
N LEU A 213 -13.37 2.80 2.32
CA LEU A 213 -12.97 2.60 0.93
C LEU A 213 -12.00 3.67 0.39
N ASP A 214 -11.85 4.80 1.09
CA ASP A 214 -10.88 5.84 0.76
C ASP A 214 -9.49 5.60 1.36
N PHE A 215 -9.30 4.55 2.17
CA PHE A 215 -7.98 4.14 2.64
C PHE A 215 -7.27 3.29 1.58
N ILE A 216 -6.27 3.88 0.92
CA ILE A 216 -5.52 3.29 -0.19
C ILE A 216 -4.13 2.87 0.29
N ASP A 217 -3.95 1.57 0.51
CA ASP A 217 -2.71 1.02 1.10
C ASP A 217 -2.51 -0.48 0.82
N CYS A 218 -3.33 -1.05 -0.07
CA CYS A 218 -3.40 -2.48 -0.33
C CYS A 218 -3.13 -2.81 -1.81
N GLY A 219 -2.92 -4.11 -2.07
CA GLY A 219 -2.77 -4.63 -3.42
C GLY A 219 -1.49 -4.18 -4.12
N TRP A 220 -1.53 -4.11 -5.44
CA TRP A 220 -0.36 -3.79 -6.26
C TRP A 220 0.16 -2.38 -5.99
N PHE A 221 1.45 -2.30 -5.67
CA PHE A 221 2.16 -1.09 -5.32
C PHE A 221 1.48 -0.28 -4.20
N ARG A 222 0.61 -0.94 -3.42
CA ARG A 222 -0.18 -0.33 -2.34
C ARG A 222 -1.04 0.83 -2.84
N THR A 223 -1.63 0.68 -4.04
CA THR A 223 -2.44 1.69 -4.74
C THR A 223 -3.93 1.35 -4.80
N GLN A 224 -4.34 0.23 -4.19
CA GLN A 224 -5.71 -0.23 -4.16
C GLN A 224 -6.31 -0.05 -2.76
N ALA A 225 -7.64 0.08 -2.70
CA ALA A 225 -8.36 0.23 -1.45
C ALA A 225 -8.21 -1.02 -0.57
N CYS A 226 -8.04 -0.79 0.73
CA CYS A 226 -8.13 -1.83 1.75
C CYS A 226 -9.60 -1.95 2.18
N ASP A 227 -10.38 -2.71 1.41
CA ASP A 227 -11.84 -2.86 1.57
C ASP A 227 -12.23 -4.11 2.38
N GLY A 228 -11.25 -4.88 2.86
CA GLY A 228 -11.53 -6.14 3.50
C GLY A 228 -10.50 -6.62 4.53
N ASN A 229 -10.79 -7.80 5.05
CA ASN A 229 -9.95 -8.53 5.99
C ASN A 229 -9.65 -9.93 5.46
N CYS A 230 -8.43 -10.42 5.74
CA CYS A 230 -8.09 -11.81 5.48
C CYS A 230 -8.86 -12.72 6.42
N ARG A 231 -9.70 -13.59 5.85
CA ARG A 231 -10.54 -14.52 6.62
C ARG A 231 -10.44 -15.92 6.02
N HIS A 232 -10.56 -16.93 6.88
CA HIS A 232 -10.65 -18.31 6.44
C HIS A 232 -11.87 -18.52 5.54
N LEU A 233 -11.75 -19.42 4.56
CA LEU A 233 -12.82 -19.73 3.61
C LEU A 233 -14.13 -20.19 4.27
N TRP A 234 -14.03 -20.77 5.48
CA TRP A 234 -15.14 -21.37 6.23
C TRP A 234 -15.74 -20.45 7.31
N ALA A 235 -15.32 -19.17 7.36
CA ALA A 235 -15.72 -18.19 8.35
C ALA A 235 -16.57 -17.05 7.76
#